data_AF-I0Q0R8-F1
#
_entry.id   AF-I0Q0R8-F1
#
_cell.length_a   1.000
_cell.length_b   1.000
_cell.length_c   1.000
_cell.angle_alpha   90.00
_cell.angle_beta   90.00
_cell.angle_gamma   90.00
#
_symmetry.space_group_name_H-M   'P 1'
#
loop_
_entity.id
_entity.type
_entity.pdbx_description
1 polymer ?
#
loop_
_entity_poly.entity_id
_entity_poly.type
_entity_poly.pdbx_seq_one_letter_code
_entity_poly.pdbx_strand_id
1 'polypeptide(L)'
;MTIAIGLMKSSYDDAKMILKKYNIKFEENNIKVQKNFKNSYSDEFKKTSLVGNSIDIYEKAIEFQDYNLFLPEDGSFFQFSIDGRSIRFAYFERPYNSMTYQEFLKFSNISYEEYGDAFYEDYNQYLIESPQKEHITNFRYDYSENEYHEVIHPVSHLHIGQNNNVRIPLSKILLPSSFVMFIIKQVYWEKFKEYSQNNISFIDDYISEINRVKDISKEYLTSRELKELILALNGR
;
A
#
# COMPACT_ATOMS: atom_id res chain seq x y z
N MET A 1 13.88 8.23 -16.24
CA MET A 1 12.80 9.21 -16.04
C MET A 1 12.64 9.45 -14.54
N THR A 2 12.57 10.71 -14.11
CA THR A 2 12.36 11.05 -12.69
C THR A 2 10.92 11.51 -12.50
N ILE A 3 10.16 10.88 -11.60
CA ILE A 3 8.88 11.46 -11.18
C ILE A 3 9.16 12.73 -10.39
N ALA A 4 8.63 13.86 -10.86
CA ALA A 4 8.75 15.12 -10.14
C ALA A 4 8.08 15.00 -8.75
N ILE A 5 8.76 15.49 -7.71
CA ILE A 5 8.23 15.48 -6.33
C ILE A 5 6.85 16.15 -6.24
N GLY A 6 6.61 17.20 -7.03
CA GLY A 6 5.29 17.85 -7.10
C GLY A 6 4.17 16.91 -7.57
N LEU A 7 4.46 16.04 -8.55
CA LEU A 7 3.52 15.03 -9.01
C LEU A 7 3.29 13.94 -7.96
N MET A 8 4.36 13.51 -7.26
CA MET A 8 4.23 12.57 -6.13
C MET A 8 3.30 13.12 -5.05
N LYS A 9 3.48 14.39 -4.66
CA LYS A 9 2.62 15.06 -3.66
C LYS A 9 1.17 15.12 -4.13
N SER A 10 0.93 15.62 -5.34
CA SER A 10 -0.42 15.73 -5.91
C SER A 10 -1.13 14.37 -5.96
N SER A 11 -0.46 13.33 -6.45
CA SER A 11 -1.07 11.99 -6.53
C SER A 11 -1.24 11.33 -5.15
N TYR A 12 -0.40 11.67 -4.18
CA TYR A 12 -0.58 11.22 -2.80
C TYR A 12 -1.76 11.93 -2.11
N ASP A 13 -2.00 13.21 -2.39
CA ASP A 13 -3.21 13.89 -1.95
C ASP A 13 -4.47 13.31 -2.62
N ASP A 14 -4.39 12.97 -3.92
CA ASP A 14 -5.43 12.22 -4.61
C ASP A 14 -5.68 10.86 -3.94
N ALA A 15 -4.63 10.14 -3.53
CA ALA A 15 -4.74 8.87 -2.83
C ALA A 15 -5.53 9.00 -1.51
N LYS A 16 -5.29 10.08 -0.75
CA LYS A 16 -6.06 10.41 0.45
C LYS A 16 -7.52 10.73 0.13
N MET A 17 -7.80 11.43 -0.97
CA MET A 17 -9.17 11.67 -1.43
C MET A 17 -9.88 10.37 -1.81
N ILE A 18 -9.19 9.44 -2.46
CA ILE A 18 -9.71 8.11 -2.80
C ILE A 18 -10.06 7.35 -1.52
N LEU A 19 -9.18 7.28 -0.52
CA LEU A 19 -9.49 6.58 0.74
C LEU A 19 -10.76 7.14 1.41
N LYS A 20 -10.90 8.48 1.48
CA LYS A 20 -12.13 9.13 1.99
C LYS A 20 -13.36 8.75 1.19
N LYS A 21 -13.24 8.70 -0.14
CA LYS A 21 -14.34 8.35 -1.06
C LYS A 21 -14.89 6.94 -0.82
N TYR A 22 -14.03 5.98 -0.48
CA TYR A 22 -14.42 4.61 -0.12
C TYR A 22 -14.68 4.41 1.37
N ASN A 23 -14.77 5.51 2.14
CA ASN A 23 -15.01 5.47 3.58
C ASN A 23 -14.00 4.60 4.33
N ILE A 24 -12.72 4.74 3.98
CA ILE A 24 -11.57 4.13 4.65
C ILE A 24 -10.86 5.25 5.42
N LYS A 25 -10.90 5.15 6.75
CA LYS A 25 -10.21 6.11 7.62
C LYS A 25 -8.70 5.89 7.55
N PHE A 26 -7.95 6.97 7.69
CA PHE A 26 -6.49 6.91 7.74
C PHE A 26 -5.91 8.01 8.62
N GLU A 27 -4.72 7.75 9.12
CA GLU A 27 -3.87 8.69 9.85
C GLU A 27 -2.57 8.91 9.06
N GLU A 28 -2.19 10.17 8.91
CA GLU A 28 -1.02 10.57 8.13
C GLU A 28 0.21 10.75 9.01
N ASN A 29 1.31 10.08 8.66
CA ASN A 29 2.60 10.33 9.29
C ASN A 29 3.26 11.58 8.69
N ASN A 30 2.97 12.73 9.30
CA ASN A 30 3.48 14.03 8.87
C ASN A 30 5.01 14.08 8.78
N ILE A 31 5.74 13.38 9.66
CA ILE A 31 7.21 13.38 9.66
C ILE A 31 7.74 12.72 8.38
N LYS A 32 7.15 11.60 7.96
CA LYS A 32 7.56 10.88 6.74
C LYS A 32 7.18 11.66 5.49
N VAL A 33 6.01 12.29 5.47
CA VAL A 33 5.54 13.12 4.35
C VAL A 33 6.40 14.37 4.16
N GLN A 34 6.78 15.06 5.25
CA GLN A 34 7.65 16.25 5.21
C GLN A 34 9.04 15.98 4.61
N LYS A 35 9.51 14.73 4.65
CA LYS A 35 10.76 14.29 3.99
C LYS A 35 10.61 14.13 2.47
N ASN A 36 9.53 14.63 1.87
CA ASN A 36 9.25 14.62 0.44
C ASN A 36 9.31 13.21 -0.17
N PHE A 37 8.81 12.21 0.57
CA PHE A 37 8.82 10.80 0.18
C PHE A 37 10.22 10.22 -0.08
N LYS A 38 11.30 10.89 0.34
CA LYS A 38 12.62 10.23 0.34
C LYS A 38 12.54 8.97 1.19
N ASN A 39 13.19 7.90 0.73
CA ASN A 39 13.30 6.66 1.49
C ASN A 39 13.98 6.94 2.84
N SER A 40 13.15 7.15 3.86
CA SER A 40 13.53 7.64 5.18
C SER A 40 13.01 6.72 6.27
N TYR A 41 12.81 5.44 5.90
CA TYR A 41 12.53 4.38 6.84
C TYR A 41 13.74 4.10 7.73
N SER A 42 13.50 3.62 8.94
CA SER A 42 14.55 3.28 9.91
C SER A 42 15.48 2.21 9.35
N ASP A 43 16.72 2.16 9.85
CA ASP A 43 17.68 1.14 9.44
C ASP A 43 17.29 -0.23 9.99
N GLU A 44 16.62 -0.26 11.14
CA GLU A 44 15.99 -1.43 11.76
C GLU A 44 14.93 -2.02 10.83
N PHE A 45 13.96 -1.22 10.38
CA PHE A 45 12.95 -1.69 9.43
C PHE A 45 13.58 -2.16 8.13
N LYS A 46 14.54 -1.41 7.56
CA LYS A 46 15.21 -1.80 6.30
C LYS A 46 15.89 -3.16 6.43
N LYS A 47 16.65 -3.40 7.51
CA LYS A 47 17.31 -4.69 7.76
C LYS A 47 16.28 -5.80 7.88
N THR A 48 15.24 -5.62 8.68
CA THR A 48 14.18 -6.62 8.85
C THR A 48 13.43 -6.88 7.54
N SER A 49 13.18 -5.85 6.71
CA SER A 49 12.48 -5.99 5.43
C SER A 49 13.20 -6.87 4.40
N LEU A 50 14.49 -7.13 4.59
CA LEU A 50 15.30 -7.98 3.71
C LEU A 50 15.23 -9.47 4.07
N VAL A 51 14.98 -9.81 5.34
CA VAL A 51 15.15 -11.18 5.85
C VAL A 51 14.01 -11.67 6.75
N GLY A 52 13.24 -10.76 7.35
CA GLY A 52 12.18 -11.05 8.31
C GLY A 52 10.88 -11.46 7.63
N ASN A 53 10.05 -12.21 8.33
CA ASN A 53 8.74 -12.62 7.82
C ASN A 53 7.74 -11.44 7.85
N SER A 54 6.50 -11.65 7.37
CA SER A 54 5.48 -10.60 7.34
C SER A 54 5.19 -9.95 8.70
N ILE A 55 5.33 -10.71 9.79
CA ILE A 55 5.10 -10.24 11.16
C ILE A 55 6.26 -9.36 11.61
N ASP A 56 7.49 -9.86 11.51
CA ASP A 56 8.68 -9.11 11.94
C ASP A 56 8.74 -7.74 11.25
N ILE A 57 8.39 -7.72 9.96
CA ILE A 57 8.37 -6.50 9.15
C ILE A 57 7.26 -5.56 9.60
N TYR A 58 6.05 -6.08 9.82
CA TYR A 58 4.92 -5.29 10.29
C TYR A 58 5.23 -4.66 11.65
N GLU A 59 5.70 -5.45 12.62
CA GLU A 59 5.99 -4.99 13.97
C GLU A 59 7.06 -3.90 13.98
N LYS A 60 8.15 -4.09 13.22
CA LYS A 60 9.18 -3.05 13.09
C LYS A 60 8.66 -1.81 12.38
N ALA A 61 7.78 -1.95 11.39
CA ALA A 61 7.18 -0.79 10.75
C ALA A 61 6.31 0.02 11.71
N ILE A 62 5.53 -0.63 12.57
CA ILE A 62 4.70 0.03 13.58
C ILE A 62 5.57 0.66 14.67
N GLU A 63 6.53 -0.08 15.23
CA GLU A 63 7.45 0.39 16.29
C GLU A 63 8.18 1.68 15.89
N PHE A 64 8.69 1.75 14.67
CA PHE A 64 9.45 2.90 14.16
C PHE A 64 8.60 3.89 13.36
N GLN A 65 7.27 3.68 13.31
CA GLN A 65 6.32 4.46 12.52
C GLN A 65 6.77 4.65 11.06
N ASP A 66 7.29 3.58 10.46
CA ASP A 66 7.76 3.55 9.08
C ASP A 66 6.60 3.36 8.10
N TYR A 67 5.65 4.30 8.10
CA TYR A 67 4.53 4.33 7.16
C TYR A 67 4.16 5.76 6.82
N ASN A 68 3.46 5.97 5.71
CA ASN A 68 2.93 7.27 5.32
C ASN A 68 1.46 7.41 5.75
N LEU A 69 0.67 6.36 5.53
CA LEU A 69 -0.74 6.30 5.91
C LEU A 69 -0.98 5.04 6.74
N PHE A 70 -1.46 5.20 7.96
CA PHE A 70 -1.93 4.10 8.80
C PHE A 70 -3.45 4.02 8.72
N LEU A 71 -4.01 2.81 8.66
CA LEU A 71 -5.45 2.58 8.57
C LEU A 71 -5.94 2.05 9.92
N PRO A 72 -6.46 2.91 10.81
CA PRO A 72 -6.75 2.53 12.19
C PRO A 72 -7.89 1.51 12.32
N GLU A 73 -8.71 1.35 11.28
CA GLU A 73 -9.79 0.37 11.29
C GLU A 73 -9.22 -1.06 11.26
N ASP A 74 -8.27 -1.40 10.40
CA ASP A 74 -7.75 -2.78 10.31
C ASP A 74 -6.27 -2.92 10.74
N GLY A 75 -5.61 -1.81 11.05
CA GLY A 75 -4.18 -1.74 11.39
C GLY A 75 -3.25 -1.86 10.19
N SER A 76 -3.77 -1.96 8.97
CA SER A 76 -2.94 -2.01 7.76
C SER A 76 -2.33 -0.64 7.46
N PHE A 77 -1.31 -0.58 6.60
CA PHE A 77 -0.67 0.70 6.28
C PHE A 77 -0.08 0.76 4.87
N PHE A 78 0.11 1.99 4.39
CA PHE A 78 0.78 2.31 3.14
C PHE A 78 2.13 2.97 3.37
N GLN A 79 3.08 2.61 2.51
CA GLN A 79 4.40 3.21 2.37
C GLN A 79 4.55 3.77 0.95
N PHE A 80 5.06 4.99 0.84
CA PHE A 80 5.38 5.65 -0.43
C PHE A 80 6.78 6.24 -0.36
N SER A 81 7.67 5.75 -1.22
CA SER A 81 9.04 6.23 -1.29
C SER A 81 9.53 6.42 -2.72
N ILE A 82 10.33 7.47 -2.90
CA ILE A 82 11.06 7.79 -4.12
C ILE A 82 12.52 8.10 -3.75
N ASP A 83 13.45 7.48 -4.45
CA ASP A 83 14.88 7.72 -4.29
C ASP A 83 15.56 7.82 -5.67
N GLY A 84 15.83 9.04 -6.11
CA GLY A 84 16.36 9.30 -7.44
C GLY A 84 15.44 8.79 -8.55
N ARG A 85 15.85 7.71 -9.20
CA ARG A 85 15.10 7.03 -10.28
C ARG A 85 14.43 5.73 -9.83
N SER A 86 14.39 5.49 -8.53
CA SER A 86 13.74 4.34 -7.93
C SER A 86 12.48 4.77 -7.20
N ILE A 87 11.42 4.00 -7.34
CA ILE A 87 10.13 4.20 -6.67
C ILE A 87 9.76 2.89 -5.99
N ARG A 88 9.29 2.98 -4.76
CA ARG A 88 8.77 1.85 -4.02
C ARG A 88 7.50 2.26 -3.27
N PHE A 89 6.39 1.62 -3.60
CA PHE A 89 5.15 1.71 -2.85
C PHE A 89 4.83 0.36 -2.23
N ALA A 90 4.31 0.34 -1.01
CA ALA A 90 3.92 -0.89 -0.38
C ALA A 90 2.63 -0.71 0.42
N TYR A 91 1.85 -1.78 0.45
CA TYR A 91 0.73 -1.98 1.35
C TYR A 91 1.05 -3.19 2.21
N PHE A 92 0.97 -3.00 3.53
CA PHE A 92 1.15 -4.05 4.50
C PHE A 92 -0.16 -4.32 5.20
N GLU A 93 -0.61 -5.56 5.09
CA GLU A 93 -1.77 -6.04 5.83
C GLU A 93 -1.35 -6.35 7.26
N ARG A 94 -2.23 -6.04 8.22
CA ARG A 94 -2.03 -6.49 9.60
C ARG A 94 -1.99 -8.03 9.65
N PRO A 95 -0.95 -8.64 10.26
CA PRO A 95 -0.72 -10.08 10.20
C PRO A 95 -1.53 -10.89 11.23
N TYR A 96 -2.42 -10.25 11.99
CA TYR A 96 -3.15 -10.84 13.11
C TYR A 96 -4.66 -10.91 12.83
N ASN A 97 -5.30 -12.02 13.23
CA ASN A 97 -6.75 -12.17 13.26
C ASN A 97 -7.30 -11.56 14.54
N SER A 98 -7.50 -10.25 14.49
CA SER A 98 -7.84 -9.45 15.66
C SER A 98 -8.94 -8.47 15.32
N MET A 99 -9.85 -8.27 16.28
CA MET A 99 -10.84 -7.20 16.25
C MET A 99 -10.15 -5.83 16.20
N THR A 100 -10.86 -4.85 15.64
CA THR A 100 -10.52 -3.43 15.84
C THR A 100 -10.67 -3.04 17.31
N TYR A 101 -10.09 -1.91 17.76
CA TYR A 101 -10.29 -1.46 19.15
C TYR A 101 -11.78 -1.24 19.46
N GLN A 102 -12.53 -0.64 18.53
CA GLN A 102 -13.97 -0.41 18.68
C GLN A 102 -14.76 -1.72 18.76
N GLU A 103 -14.37 -2.73 17.97
CA GLU A 103 -14.97 -4.06 18.04
C GLU A 103 -14.63 -4.77 19.34
N PHE A 104 -13.39 -4.66 19.81
CA PHE A 104 -12.95 -5.21 21.10
C PHE A 104 -13.75 -4.62 22.26
N LEU A 105 -13.92 -3.29 22.28
CA LEU A 105 -14.76 -2.61 23.27
C LEU A 105 -16.20 -3.09 23.19
N LYS A 106 -16.78 -3.13 21.98
CA LYS A 106 -18.15 -3.59 21.77
C LYS A 106 -18.34 -5.05 22.20
N PHE A 107 -17.38 -5.92 21.90
CA PHE A 107 -17.38 -7.32 22.33
C PHE A 107 -17.35 -7.44 23.86
N SER A 108 -16.65 -6.52 24.51
CA SER A 108 -16.56 -6.40 25.97
C SER A 108 -17.73 -5.63 26.59
N ASN A 109 -18.75 -5.25 25.81
CA ASN A 109 -19.87 -4.37 26.22
C ASN A 109 -19.43 -3.01 26.80
N ILE A 110 -18.33 -2.46 26.30
CA ILE A 110 -17.79 -1.15 26.66
C ILE A 110 -18.13 -0.14 25.55
N SER A 111 -18.67 1.03 25.92
CA SER A 111 -18.93 2.13 24.98
C SER A 111 -17.66 2.97 24.80
N TYR A 112 -17.24 3.15 23.54
CA TYR A 112 -16.14 4.06 23.22
C TYR A 112 -16.48 5.52 23.57
N GLU A 113 -17.76 5.91 23.45
CA GLU A 113 -18.21 7.26 23.78
C GLU A 113 -18.04 7.60 25.26
N GLU A 114 -18.15 6.61 26.14
CA GLU A 114 -18.01 6.77 27.59
C GLU A 114 -16.56 6.61 28.06
N TYR A 115 -15.82 5.66 27.51
CA TYR A 115 -14.50 5.26 28.03
C TYR A 115 -13.31 5.65 27.14
N GLY A 116 -13.54 6.06 25.89
CA GLY A 116 -12.49 6.39 24.93
C GLY A 116 -11.38 5.34 24.88
N ASP A 117 -10.16 5.77 25.17
CA ASP A 117 -8.94 4.94 25.11
C ASP A 117 -8.58 4.27 26.45
N ALA A 118 -9.48 4.26 27.44
CA ALA A 118 -9.18 3.73 28.78
C ALA A 118 -8.79 2.24 28.82
N PHE A 119 -9.21 1.45 27.83
CA PHE A 119 -8.94 0.01 27.74
C PHE A 119 -7.91 -0.33 26.65
N TYR A 120 -7.12 0.66 26.22
CA TYR A 120 -6.15 0.45 25.16
C TYR A 120 -5.02 -0.52 25.58
N GLU A 121 -4.68 -0.56 26.88
CA GLU A 121 -3.73 -1.55 27.41
C GLU A 121 -4.27 -2.98 27.33
N ASP A 122 -5.54 -3.19 27.70
CA ASP A 122 -6.20 -4.49 27.56
C ASP A 122 -6.32 -4.90 26.09
N TYR A 123 -6.62 -3.95 25.21
CA TYR A 123 -6.62 -4.19 23.77
C TYR A 123 -5.25 -4.59 23.27
N ASN A 124 -4.17 -3.92 23.71
CA ASN A 124 -2.79 -4.30 23.36
C ASN A 124 -2.48 -5.73 23.80
N GLN A 125 -2.89 -6.14 25.01
CA GLN A 125 -2.74 -7.52 25.45
C GLN A 125 -3.49 -8.49 24.55
N TYR A 126 -4.74 -8.17 24.17
CA TYR A 126 -5.50 -8.95 23.20
C TYR A 126 -4.80 -9.06 21.84
N LEU A 127 -4.14 -7.99 21.35
CA LEU A 127 -3.39 -8.05 20.10
C LEU A 127 -2.21 -9.03 20.17
N ILE A 128 -1.52 -9.09 21.32
CA ILE A 128 -0.38 -10.00 21.54
C ILE A 128 -0.85 -11.46 21.52
N GLU A 129 -2.03 -11.73 22.07
CA GLU A 129 -2.61 -13.08 22.13
C GLU A 129 -3.36 -13.49 20.85
N SER A 130 -3.60 -12.54 19.95
CA SER A 130 -4.37 -12.78 18.73
C SER A 130 -3.65 -13.75 17.80
N PRO A 131 -4.35 -14.76 17.26
CA PRO A 131 -3.73 -15.72 16.35
C PRO A 131 -3.30 -15.02 15.07
N GLN A 132 -2.18 -15.48 14.51
CA GLN A 132 -1.69 -15.01 13.22
C GLN A 132 -2.64 -15.42 12.10
N LYS A 133 -2.69 -14.61 11.04
CA LYS A 133 -3.38 -14.97 9.80
C LYS A 133 -2.62 -16.10 9.11
N GLU A 134 -3.36 -17.09 8.61
CA GLU A 134 -2.78 -18.15 7.76
C GLU A 134 -2.24 -17.58 6.44
N HIS A 135 -2.90 -16.53 5.92
CA HIS A 135 -2.55 -15.87 4.67
C HIS A 135 -2.49 -14.36 4.89
N ILE A 136 -1.31 -13.79 4.64
CA ILE A 136 -1.05 -12.35 4.73
C ILE A 136 -0.68 -11.88 3.32
N THR A 137 -1.44 -10.94 2.78
CA THR A 137 -1.27 -10.49 1.40
C THR A 137 -0.76 -9.06 1.36
N ASN A 138 0.55 -8.93 1.53
CA ASN A 138 1.25 -7.67 1.28
C ASN A 138 1.38 -7.43 -0.22
N PHE A 139 1.33 -6.16 -0.63
CA PHE A 139 1.57 -5.77 -2.02
C PHE A 139 2.70 -4.75 -2.06
N ARG A 140 3.60 -4.91 -3.02
CA ARG A 140 4.68 -3.94 -3.23
C ARG A 140 4.84 -3.64 -4.70
N TYR A 141 4.90 -2.37 -5.04
CA TYR A 141 5.21 -1.88 -6.37
C TYR A 141 6.62 -1.31 -6.36
N ASP A 142 7.45 -1.75 -7.30
CA ASP A 142 8.80 -1.26 -7.51
C ASP A 142 8.97 -0.75 -8.94
N TYR A 143 9.66 0.39 -9.07
CA TYR A 143 10.26 0.85 -10.32
C TYR A 143 11.72 1.20 -10.08
N SER A 144 12.63 0.66 -10.88
CA SER A 144 14.08 0.90 -10.70
C SER A 144 14.82 0.71 -12.02
N GLU A 145 15.34 1.82 -12.55
CA GLU A 145 16.23 1.77 -13.73
C GLU A 145 17.57 1.10 -13.42
N ASN A 146 18.04 1.17 -12.18
CA ASN A 146 19.34 0.65 -11.77
C ASN A 146 19.36 -0.87 -11.65
N GLU A 147 18.22 -1.46 -11.27
CA GLU A 147 18.07 -2.90 -11.10
C GLU A 147 17.48 -3.57 -12.35
N TYR A 148 17.22 -2.79 -13.41
CA TYR A 148 16.65 -3.32 -14.63
C TYR A 148 17.57 -4.37 -15.27
N HIS A 149 17.01 -5.54 -15.54
CA HIS A 149 17.62 -6.54 -16.38
C HIS A 149 16.52 -7.14 -17.26
N GLU A 150 16.67 -7.02 -18.58
CA GLU A 150 15.65 -7.44 -19.55
C GLU A 150 15.11 -8.84 -19.22
N VAL A 151 13.78 -8.97 -19.11
CA VAL A 151 13.02 -10.20 -18.78
C VAL A 151 13.26 -10.76 -17.35
N ILE A 152 14.43 -10.55 -16.77
CA ILE A 152 14.78 -11.11 -15.45
C ILE A 152 14.33 -10.22 -14.30
N HIS A 153 14.43 -8.90 -14.48
CA HIS A 153 14.05 -7.89 -13.50
C HIS A 153 13.43 -6.69 -14.23
N PRO A 154 12.11 -6.76 -14.52
CA PRO A 154 11.41 -5.70 -15.24
C PRO A 154 11.56 -4.36 -14.53
N VAL A 155 11.69 -3.28 -15.31
CA VAL A 155 11.92 -1.94 -14.74
C VAL A 155 10.78 -1.47 -13.85
N SER A 156 9.57 -1.99 -14.06
CA SER A 156 8.34 -1.72 -13.31
C SER A 156 7.63 -3.03 -13.03
N HIS A 157 7.40 -3.37 -11.75
CA HIS A 157 6.76 -4.64 -11.40
C HIS A 157 6.08 -4.60 -10.02
N LEU A 158 5.14 -5.53 -9.84
CA LEU A 158 4.46 -5.79 -8.57
C LEU A 158 4.96 -7.07 -7.92
N HIS A 159 5.12 -7.04 -6.60
CA HIS A 159 5.26 -8.20 -5.72
C HIS A 159 3.95 -8.42 -4.97
N ILE A 160 3.62 -9.70 -4.76
CA ILE A 160 2.50 -10.13 -3.91
C ILE A 160 3.06 -11.09 -2.86
N GLY A 161 2.72 -10.85 -1.59
CA GLY A 161 3.30 -11.54 -0.45
C GLY A 161 4.67 -11.00 -0.06
N GLN A 162 5.34 -11.70 0.85
CA GLN A 162 6.60 -11.29 1.45
C GLN A 162 7.71 -12.32 1.17
N ASN A 163 8.96 -11.83 1.02
CA ASN A 163 10.18 -12.65 0.85
C ASN A 163 10.07 -13.75 -0.22
N ASN A 164 9.47 -13.43 -1.35
CA ASN A 164 9.40 -14.33 -2.50
C ASN A 164 9.93 -13.64 -3.77
N ASN A 165 9.96 -14.38 -4.87
CA ASN A 165 10.47 -13.90 -6.16
C ASN A 165 9.38 -13.47 -7.15
N VAL A 166 8.11 -13.41 -6.73
CA VAL A 166 7.00 -13.04 -7.59
C VAL A 166 7.17 -11.60 -8.03
N ARG A 167 7.39 -11.40 -9.33
CA ARG A 167 7.48 -10.10 -9.97
C ARG A 167 6.53 -10.13 -11.15
N ILE A 168 5.44 -9.38 -11.06
CA ILE A 168 4.48 -9.24 -12.14
C ILE A 168 4.84 -7.96 -12.91
N PRO A 169 5.31 -8.05 -14.16
CA PRO A 169 5.73 -6.88 -14.94
C PRO A 169 4.56 -5.93 -15.25
N LEU A 170 4.82 -4.62 -15.22
CA LEU A 170 3.87 -3.57 -15.59
C LEU A 170 4.39 -2.75 -16.78
N SER A 171 3.50 -2.31 -17.67
CA SER A 171 3.87 -1.43 -18.80
C SER A 171 3.85 0.06 -18.46
N LYS A 172 3.54 0.40 -17.20
CA LYS A 172 3.37 1.77 -16.70
C LYS A 172 4.11 1.95 -15.38
N ILE A 173 4.38 3.21 -15.06
CA ILE A 173 4.84 3.62 -13.74
C ILE A 173 3.63 4.04 -12.91
N LEU A 174 3.37 3.34 -11.80
CA LEU A 174 2.29 3.69 -10.89
C LEU A 174 2.59 4.99 -10.14
N LEU A 175 1.53 5.69 -9.78
CA LEU A 175 1.55 6.83 -8.85
C LEU A 175 0.83 6.42 -7.55
N PRO A 176 1.01 7.14 -6.43
CA PRO A 176 0.34 6.82 -5.18
C PRO A 176 -1.17 6.58 -5.31
N SER A 177 -1.88 7.42 -6.06
CA SER A 177 -3.33 7.29 -6.26
C SER A 177 -3.73 6.02 -7.02
N SER A 178 -3.04 5.68 -8.11
CA SER A 178 -3.32 4.44 -8.87
C SER A 178 -2.94 3.19 -8.06
N PHE A 179 -1.88 3.24 -7.26
CA PHE A 179 -1.55 2.16 -6.33
C PHE A 179 -2.62 1.99 -5.23
N VAL A 180 -3.08 3.07 -4.60
CA VAL A 180 -4.16 3.00 -3.60
C VAL A 180 -5.46 2.48 -4.21
N MET A 181 -5.84 2.96 -5.41
CA MET A 181 -7.02 2.45 -6.11
C MET A 181 -6.90 0.95 -6.42
N PHE A 182 -5.72 0.49 -6.81
CA PHE A 182 -5.44 -0.94 -6.99
C PHE A 182 -5.66 -1.72 -5.68
N ILE A 183 -5.09 -1.26 -4.56
CA ILE A 183 -5.26 -1.92 -3.26
C ILE A 183 -6.72 -1.93 -2.80
N ILE A 184 -7.47 -0.84 -3.00
CA ILE A 184 -8.90 -0.80 -2.67
C ILE A 184 -9.67 -1.87 -3.43
N LYS A 185 -9.40 -2.04 -4.72
CA LYS A 185 -10.08 -3.06 -5.52
C LYS A 185 -9.71 -4.49 -5.10
N GLN A 186 -8.44 -4.74 -4.77
CA GLN A 186 -7.96 -6.10 -4.46
C GLN A 186 -8.19 -6.53 -3.02
N VAL A 187 -7.99 -5.62 -2.06
CA VAL A 187 -8.00 -5.91 -0.62
C VAL A 187 -9.31 -5.46 0.01
N TYR A 188 -9.74 -4.22 -0.27
CA TYR A 188 -10.98 -3.65 0.27
C TYR A 188 -12.18 -3.92 -0.67
N TRP A 189 -12.28 -5.15 -1.18
CA TRP A 189 -13.26 -5.54 -2.20
C TRP A 189 -14.70 -5.20 -1.83
N GLU A 190 -15.12 -5.44 -0.58
CA GLU A 190 -16.49 -5.12 -0.18
C GLU A 190 -16.77 -3.61 -0.19
N LYS A 191 -15.79 -2.77 0.22
CA LYS A 191 -15.91 -1.31 0.10
C LYS A 191 -15.98 -0.87 -1.36
N PHE A 192 -15.15 -1.49 -2.22
CA PHE A 192 -15.15 -1.22 -3.65
C PHE A 192 -16.50 -1.58 -4.30
N LYS A 193 -17.03 -2.76 -3.97
CA LYS A 193 -18.31 -3.28 -4.45
C LYS A 193 -19.49 -2.45 -3.94
N GLU A 194 -19.52 -2.11 -2.66
CA GLU A 194 -20.56 -1.23 -2.08
C GLU A 194 -20.59 0.12 -2.80
N TYR A 195 -19.42 0.74 -2.99
CA TYR A 195 -19.32 2.01 -3.72
C TYR A 195 -19.81 1.86 -5.17
N SER A 196 -19.50 0.74 -5.83
CA SER A 196 -19.93 0.48 -7.21
C SER A 196 -21.45 0.37 -7.37
N GLN A 197 -22.14 -0.19 -6.38
CA GLN A 197 -23.59 -0.39 -6.41
C GLN A 197 -24.35 0.90 -6.15
N ASN A 198 -23.73 1.85 -5.46
CA ASN A 198 -24.35 3.09 -5.01
C ASN A 198 -23.97 4.32 -5.87
N ASN A 199 -23.12 4.17 -6.88
CA ASN A 199 -22.65 5.28 -7.71
C ASN A 199 -22.71 4.97 -9.21
N ILE A 200 -23.54 5.73 -9.94
CA ILE A 200 -23.77 5.55 -11.38
C ILE A 200 -22.52 5.85 -12.23
N SER A 201 -21.67 6.80 -11.83
CA SER A 201 -20.42 7.14 -12.53
C SER A 201 -19.22 6.35 -12.03
N PHE A 202 -19.43 5.30 -11.24
CA PHE A 202 -18.36 4.53 -10.61
C PHE A 202 -17.32 4.01 -11.60
N ILE A 203 -17.76 3.44 -12.73
CA ILE A 203 -16.84 2.83 -13.69
C ILE A 203 -15.90 3.89 -14.26
N ASP A 204 -16.43 5.04 -14.66
CA ASP A 204 -15.64 6.15 -15.20
C ASP A 204 -14.69 6.72 -14.15
N ASP A 205 -15.15 6.87 -12.91
CA ASP A 205 -14.33 7.30 -11.78
C ASP A 205 -13.17 6.32 -11.53
N TYR A 206 -13.46 5.03 -11.45
CA TYR A 206 -12.45 3.99 -11.23
C TYR A 206 -11.43 3.96 -12.38
N ILE A 207 -11.90 4.00 -13.64
CA ILE A 207 -11.05 4.00 -14.83
C ILE A 207 -10.16 5.26 -14.84
N SER A 208 -10.72 6.43 -14.49
CA SER A 208 -9.97 7.68 -14.41
C SER A 208 -8.83 7.58 -13.39
N GLU A 209 -9.11 7.08 -12.19
CA GLU A 209 -8.11 6.98 -11.12
C GLU A 209 -7.04 5.92 -11.39
N ILE A 210 -7.42 4.72 -11.85
CA ILE A 210 -6.45 3.64 -12.10
C ILE A 210 -5.52 3.97 -13.28
N ASN A 211 -5.95 4.82 -14.21
CA ASN A 211 -5.13 5.32 -15.32
C ASN A 211 -4.31 6.57 -14.98
N ARG A 212 -4.31 7.05 -13.72
CA ARG A 212 -3.35 8.06 -13.26
C ARG A 212 -1.96 7.43 -13.07
N VAL A 213 -1.28 7.23 -14.20
CA VAL A 213 0.02 6.57 -14.30
C VAL A 213 0.96 7.35 -15.23
N LYS A 214 2.23 6.95 -15.27
CA LYS A 214 3.22 7.45 -16.25
C LYS A 214 3.66 6.36 -17.19
N ASP A 215 4.06 6.76 -18.39
CA ASP A 215 4.66 5.85 -19.37
C ASP A 215 6.08 5.45 -18.94
N ILE A 216 6.40 4.18 -19.14
CA ILE A 216 7.78 3.69 -19.08
C ILE A 216 8.50 4.10 -20.37
N SER A 217 9.80 4.41 -20.26
CA SER A 217 10.64 4.65 -21.44
C SER A 217 10.66 3.44 -22.37
N LYS A 218 10.59 3.66 -23.69
CA LYS A 218 10.55 2.58 -24.69
C LYS A 218 11.79 1.67 -24.64
N GLU A 219 12.91 2.16 -24.10
CA GLU A 219 14.13 1.37 -23.91
C GLU A 219 13.95 0.18 -22.95
N TYR A 220 12.98 0.26 -22.03
CA TYR A 220 12.64 -0.80 -21.09
C TYR A 220 11.42 -1.63 -21.50
N LEU A 221 10.83 -1.33 -22.66
CA LEU A 221 9.72 -2.09 -23.26
C LEU A 221 10.20 -2.70 -24.58
N THR A 222 11.24 -3.52 -24.49
CA THR A 222 11.86 -4.14 -25.66
C THR A 222 10.91 -5.16 -26.31
N SER A 223 11.26 -5.63 -27.50
CA SER A 223 10.49 -6.68 -28.18
C SER A 223 10.47 -8.02 -27.42
N ARG A 224 11.37 -8.21 -26.45
CA ARG A 224 11.40 -9.39 -25.57
C ARG A 224 10.47 -9.20 -24.39
N GLU A 225 10.55 -8.04 -23.72
CA GLU A 225 9.61 -7.64 -22.66
C GLU A 225 8.15 -7.74 -23.15
N LEU A 226 7.85 -7.18 -24.33
CA LEU A 226 6.50 -7.18 -24.89
C LEU A 226 5.95 -8.57 -25.26
N LYS A 227 6.77 -9.63 -25.17
CA LYS A 227 6.31 -11.02 -25.32
C LYS A 227 5.97 -11.68 -23.98
N GLU A 228 6.31 -11.05 -22.87
CA GLU A 228 5.90 -11.50 -21.54
C GLU A 228 4.45 -11.15 -21.25
N LEU A 229 3.89 -11.80 -20.23
CA LEU A 229 2.61 -11.41 -19.65
C LEU A 229 2.80 -10.13 -18.83
N ILE A 230 2.55 -8.98 -19.45
CA ILE A 230 2.64 -7.66 -18.80
C ILE A 230 1.25 -7.15 -18.43
N LEU A 231 1.09 -6.66 -17.20
CA LEU A 231 -0.10 -5.90 -16.83
C LEU A 231 -0.05 -4.51 -17.46
N ALA A 232 -0.96 -4.28 -18.40
CA ALA A 232 -1.10 -2.99 -19.07
C ALA A 232 -2.27 -2.19 -18.50
N LEU A 233 -1.98 -0.97 -18.07
CA LEU A 233 -2.98 0.06 -17.79
C LEU A 233 -3.07 0.89 -19.06
N ASN A 234 -3.90 0.43 -19.99
CA ASN A 234 -4.48 1.10 -21.15
C ASN A 234 -4.98 0.01 -22.11
N GLY A 235 -6.31 -0.17 -22.19
CA GLY A 235 -6.91 -0.76 -23.38
C GLY A 235 -6.86 0.30 -24.49
N ARG A 236 -6.12 0.02 -25.55
CA ARG A 236 -6.55 0.49 -26.87
C ARG A 236 -7.59 -0.48 -27.39
#